data_AF-A0A023FSK1-F1
#
_entry.id   AF-A0A023FSK1-F1
#
_cell.length_a   1.000
_cell.length_b   1.000
_cell.length_c   1.000
_cell.angle_alpha   90.00
_cell.angle_beta   90.00
_cell.angle_gamma   90.00
#
_symmetry.space_group_name_H-M   'P 1'
#
loop_
_entity.id
_entity.type
_entity.pdbx_description
1 polymer ?
#
loop_
_entity_poly.entity_id
_entity_poly.type
_entity_poly.pdbx_seq_one_letter_code
_entity_poly.pdbx_strand_id
1 'polypeptide(L)'
;RNMRKLAALLFLIIAHTVIAARKYDAMREQSLHFQDGECWYHGYLLEHKVKQKMEKPCERWECNLKQKELTITACRNVPISERYTEETEQNDTNLWPKCCNAP
;
A
#
# COMPACT_ATOMS: atom_id res chain seq x y z
N ARG A 1 -45.47 -25.23 2.98
CA ARG A 1 -44.25 -25.81 3.61
C ARG A 1 -42.94 -25.53 2.83
N ASN A 2 -42.98 -25.11 1.56
CA ASN A 2 -41.77 -24.86 0.74
C ASN A 2 -41.23 -23.42 0.77
N MET A 3 -42.09 -22.42 1.00
CA MET A 3 -41.70 -21.00 0.98
C MET A 3 -40.74 -20.61 2.12
N ARG A 4 -40.91 -21.19 3.32
CA ARG A 4 -40.01 -20.98 4.47
C ARG A 4 -38.62 -21.58 4.26
N LYS A 5 -38.52 -22.67 3.49
CA LYS A 5 -37.24 -23.31 3.14
C LYS A 5 -36.48 -22.52 2.07
N LEU A 6 -37.20 -21.99 1.08
CA LEU A 6 -36.64 -21.07 0.07
C LEU A 6 -36.14 -19.77 0.71
N ALA A 7 -36.91 -19.19 1.63
CA ALA A 7 -36.48 -18.00 2.38
C ALA A 7 -35.19 -18.27 3.18
N ALA A 8 -35.12 -19.40 3.89
CA ALA A 8 -33.91 -19.77 4.64
C ALA A 8 -32.68 -19.99 3.74
N LEU A 9 -32.85 -20.60 2.56
CA LEU A 9 -31.77 -20.77 1.60
C LEU A 9 -31.27 -19.42 1.06
N LEU A 10 -32.17 -18.50 0.75
CA LEU A 10 -31.81 -17.15 0.28
C LEU A 10 -31.05 -16.37 1.36
N PHE A 11 -31.48 -16.44 2.62
CA PHE A 11 -30.75 -15.83 3.74
C PHE A 11 -29.35 -16.42 3.91
N LEU A 12 -29.17 -17.73 3.76
CA LEU A 12 -27.85 -18.36 3.81
C LEU A 12 -26.98 -17.88 2.65
N ILE A 13 -27.49 -17.84 1.42
CA ILE A 13 -26.72 -17.36 0.25
C ILE A 13 -26.29 -15.89 0.42
N ILE A 14 -27.20 -15.02 0.90
CA ILE A 14 -26.89 -13.60 1.18
C ILE A 14 -25.86 -13.46 2.30
N ALA A 15 -25.89 -14.32 3.34
CA ALA A 15 -24.88 -14.31 4.39
C ALA A 15 -23.48 -14.69 3.85
N HIS A 16 -23.39 -15.63 2.90
CA HIS A 16 -22.11 -16.03 2.31
C HIS A 16 -21.52 -14.95 1.38
N THR A 17 -22.34 -14.17 0.67
CA THR A 17 -21.84 -13.08 -0.19
C THR A 17 -21.31 -11.90 0.62
N VAL A 18 -21.89 -11.61 1.79
CA VAL A 18 -21.39 -10.58 2.71
C VAL A 18 -20.04 -10.99 3.32
N ILE A 19 -19.81 -12.28 3.56
CA ILE A 19 -18.53 -12.79 4.10
C ILE A 19 -17.44 -12.79 3.03
N ALA A 20 -17.77 -13.04 1.75
CA ALA A 20 -16.80 -12.95 0.65
C ALA A 20 -16.33 -11.51 0.37
N ALA A 21 -17.18 -10.51 0.62
CA ALA A 21 -16.80 -9.09 0.53
C ALA A 21 -15.93 -8.61 1.71
N ARG A 22 -15.82 -9.39 2.80
CA ARG A 22 -15.01 -9.06 3.99
C ARG A 22 -13.54 -9.53 3.89
N LYS A 23 -13.09 -9.99 2.72
CA LYS A 23 -11.64 -10.13 2.44
C LYS A 23 -10.97 -8.81 2.07
N TYR A 24 -11.70 -7.69 2.11
CA TYR A 24 -11.08 -6.37 2.17
C TYR A 24 -10.89 -6.03 3.65
N ASP A 25 -9.70 -6.41 4.14
CA ASP A 25 -9.31 -6.26 5.53
C ASP A 25 -9.24 -4.77 5.92
N ALA A 26 -9.78 -4.44 7.08
CA ALA A 26 -9.67 -3.10 7.67
C ALA A 26 -8.24 -2.80 8.13
N MET A 27 -7.31 -3.77 8.06
CA MET A 27 -5.85 -3.60 8.13
C MET A 27 -5.24 -2.95 6.87
N ARG A 28 -5.96 -2.03 6.24
CA ARG A 28 -5.50 -1.11 5.18
C ARG A 28 -4.51 -0.06 5.73
N GLU A 29 -3.78 -0.42 6.80
CA GLU A 29 -2.87 0.40 7.62
C GLU A 29 -1.40 0.30 7.18
N GLN A 30 -1.06 -0.70 6.35
CA GLN A 30 0.31 -0.84 5.84
C GLN A 30 0.47 0.02 4.59
N SER A 31 1.47 0.91 4.58
CA SER A 31 1.78 1.76 3.42
C SER A 31 2.22 0.98 2.19
N LEU A 32 2.59 -0.30 2.33
CA LEU A 32 3.09 -1.19 1.28
C LEU A 32 2.04 -2.24 0.87
N HIS A 33 1.77 -2.33 -0.42
CA HIS A 33 0.90 -3.35 -1.02
C HIS A 33 1.58 -4.05 -2.19
N PHE A 34 1.44 -5.38 -2.24
CA PHE A 34 1.82 -6.19 -3.39
C PHE A 34 0.56 -6.84 -3.95
N GLN A 35 0.05 -6.33 -5.07
CA GLN A 35 -1.20 -6.81 -5.66
C GLN A 35 -1.05 -6.89 -7.19
N ASP A 36 -1.56 -7.96 -7.80
CA ASP A 36 -1.63 -8.13 -9.26
C ASP A 36 -0.29 -7.95 -10.02
N GLY A 37 0.83 -8.22 -9.35
CA GLY A 37 2.17 -8.03 -9.92
C GLY A 37 2.69 -6.61 -9.82
N GLU A 38 2.02 -5.75 -9.06
CA GLU A 38 2.38 -4.36 -8.79
C GLU A 38 2.85 -4.18 -7.36
N CYS A 39 3.65 -3.12 -7.16
CA CYS A 39 4.18 -2.72 -5.87
C CYS A 39 3.76 -1.30 -5.58
N TRP A 40 2.88 -1.13 -4.59
CA TRP A 40 2.38 0.18 -4.20
C TRP A 40 2.96 0.55 -2.85
N TYR A 41 3.51 1.76 -2.74
CA TYR A 41 4.01 2.30 -1.48
C TYR A 41 3.58 3.75 -1.31
N HIS A 42 2.87 4.08 -0.22
CA HIS A 42 2.27 5.43 0.01
C HIS A 42 1.48 5.96 -1.19
N GLY A 43 0.73 5.08 -1.87
CA GLY A 43 -0.02 5.44 -3.08
C GLY A 43 0.80 5.53 -4.36
N TYR A 44 2.13 5.38 -4.32
CA TYR A 44 2.97 5.36 -5.52
C TYR A 44 3.15 3.94 -6.06
N LEU A 45 2.97 3.79 -7.37
CA LEU A 45 3.34 2.57 -8.09
C LEU A 45 4.86 2.55 -8.32
N LEU A 46 5.53 1.53 -7.79
CA LEU A 46 6.97 1.34 -7.90
C LEU A 46 7.30 0.24 -8.92
N GLU A 47 8.22 0.55 -9.83
CA GLU A 47 8.73 -0.42 -10.79
C GLU A 47 9.69 -1.44 -10.14
N HIS A 48 9.74 -2.65 -10.69
CA HIS A 48 10.60 -3.72 -10.19
C HIS A 48 12.09 -3.37 -10.25
N LYS A 49 12.76 -3.33 -9.09
CA LYS A 49 14.19 -3.02 -8.92
C LYS A 49 14.62 -1.66 -9.46
N VAL A 50 13.66 -0.75 -9.64
CA VAL A 50 13.95 0.64 -10.00
C VAL A 50 13.99 1.46 -8.72
N LYS A 51 14.99 2.33 -8.63
CA LYS A 51 15.20 3.22 -7.49
C LYS A 51 14.42 4.51 -7.72
N GLN A 52 13.37 4.73 -6.95
CA GLN A 52 12.62 5.97 -6.95
C GLN A 52 13.12 6.89 -5.84
N LYS A 53 13.41 8.15 -6.17
CA LYS A 53 13.87 9.14 -5.21
C LYS A 53 12.69 10.05 -4.87
N MET A 54 12.50 10.32 -3.59
CA MET A 54 11.39 11.11 -3.07
C MET A 54 11.93 12.34 -2.33
N GLU A 55 11.16 13.42 -2.33
CA GLU A 55 11.38 14.60 -1.51
C GLU A 55 10.62 14.50 -0.18
N LYS A 56 9.39 13.97 -0.23
CA LYS A 56 8.51 13.81 0.95
C LYS A 56 7.92 12.40 1.01
N PRO A 57 8.27 11.61 2.06
CA PRO A 57 9.44 11.80 2.92
C PRO A 57 10.73 11.77 2.09
N CYS A 58 11.81 12.39 2.61
CA CYS A 58 13.09 12.44 1.91
C CYS A 58 13.80 11.09 1.95
N GLU A 59 13.44 10.23 1.02
CA GLU A 59 13.80 8.82 0.99
C GLU A 59 14.09 8.35 -0.43
N ARG A 60 14.75 7.19 -0.52
CA ARG A 60 14.84 6.44 -1.76
C ARG A 60 14.21 5.06 -1.58
N TRP A 61 13.30 4.74 -2.46
CA TRP A 61 12.53 3.50 -2.44
C TRP A 61 13.00 2.58 -3.57
N GLU A 62 12.99 1.29 -3.30
CA GLU A 62 13.29 0.26 -4.29
C GLU A 62 12.44 -0.96 -3.99
N CYS A 63 11.60 -1.35 -4.95
CA CYS A 63 10.70 -2.47 -4.77
C CYS A 63 11.17 -3.73 -5.49
N ASN A 64 11.19 -4.85 -4.76
CA ASN A 64 11.48 -6.17 -5.30
C ASN A 64 10.22 -7.05 -5.28
N LEU A 65 9.42 -6.98 -6.34
CA LEU A 65 8.25 -7.83 -6.57
C LEU A 65 8.50 -9.35 -6.41
N LYS A 66 9.68 -9.85 -6.78
CA LYS A 66 10.00 -11.28 -6.68
C LYS A 66 10.14 -11.72 -5.23
N GLN A 67 10.79 -10.90 -4.41
CA GLN A 67 10.99 -11.15 -2.98
C GLN A 67 9.86 -10.58 -2.13
N LYS A 68 8.93 -9.82 -2.73
CA LYS A 68 7.89 -9.04 -2.04
C LYS A 68 8.49 -8.17 -0.93
N GLU A 69 9.54 -7.45 -1.30
CA GLU A 69 10.32 -6.62 -0.38
C GLU A 69 10.36 -5.18 -0.89
N LEU A 70 10.27 -4.22 0.03
CA LEU A 70 10.55 -2.82 -0.21
C LEU A 70 11.80 -2.43 0.59
N THR A 71 12.81 -1.91 -0.09
CA THR A 71 13.97 -1.32 0.55
C THR A 71 13.81 0.19 0.60
N ILE A 72 13.81 0.75 1.81
CA ILE A 72 13.74 2.19 2.06
C ILE A 72 15.12 2.66 2.53
N THR A 73 15.66 3.68 1.87
CA THR A 73 16.85 4.39 2.34
C THR A 73 16.45 5.81 2.73
N ALA A 74 16.32 6.05 4.02
CA ALA A 74 16.03 7.37 4.58
C ALA A 74 17.29 8.17 4.91
N CYS A 75 17.14 9.46 5.20
CA CYS A 75 18.18 10.26 5.84
C CYS A 75 18.31 9.86 7.33
N ARG A 76 19.48 10.09 7.96
CA ARG A 76 19.78 9.63 9.34
C ARG A 76 18.77 10.04 10.43
N ASN A 77 17.98 11.09 10.21
CA ASN A 77 17.12 11.70 11.23
C ASN A 77 15.62 11.55 10.93
N VAL A 78 15.22 10.84 9.87
CA VAL A 78 13.80 10.69 9.52
C VAL A 78 13.32 9.34 10.06
N PRO A 79 12.36 9.31 11.01
CA PRO A 79 11.74 8.06 11.41
C PRO A 79 11.03 7.45 10.21
N ILE A 80 11.25 6.15 9.97
CA ILE A 80 10.54 5.40 8.93
C ILE A 80 9.05 5.49 9.25
N SER A 81 8.28 6.15 8.37
CA SER A 81 6.84 6.26 8.57
C SER A 81 6.18 4.92 8.25
N GLU A 82 5.81 4.16 9.28
CA GLU A 82 5.04 2.92 9.13
C GLU A 82 3.57 3.19 8.77
N ARG A 83 3.10 4.44 8.92
CA ARG A 83 1.71 4.81 8.64
C ARG A 83 1.50 5.11 7.16
N TYR A 84 0.43 4.55 6.60
CA TYR A 84 -0.10 4.95 5.31
C TYR A 84 -0.21 6.48 5.22
N THR A 85 0.35 7.04 4.15
CA THR A 85 0.18 8.44 3.76
C THR A 85 -0.23 8.45 2.30
N GLU A 86 -1.13 9.34 1.93
CA GLU A 86 -1.53 9.51 0.53
C GLU A 86 -0.37 10.06 -0.31
N GLU A 87 -0.47 9.86 -1.61
CA GLU A 87 0.44 10.47 -2.58
C GLU A 87 0.47 11.99 -2.35
N THR A 88 1.67 12.56 -2.32
CA THR A 88 1.89 13.96 -1.97
C THR A 88 2.74 14.61 -3.04
N GLU A 89 2.42 15.83 -3.44
CA GLU A 89 3.19 16.56 -4.45
C GLU A 89 4.70 16.57 -4.12
N GLN A 90 5.51 16.12 -5.09
CA GLN A 90 6.96 16.03 -4.98
C GLN A 90 7.63 17.21 -5.68
N ASN A 91 8.70 17.73 -5.09
CA ASN A 91 9.58 18.66 -5.77
C ASN A 91 10.74 17.91 -6.45
N ASP A 92 10.63 17.72 -7.77
CA ASP A 92 11.64 17.02 -8.59
C ASP A 92 13.03 17.65 -8.54
N THR A 93 13.13 18.93 -8.17
CA THR A 93 14.42 19.61 -8.04
C THR A 93 15.09 19.35 -6.69
N ASN A 94 14.40 18.69 -5.74
CA ASN A 94 14.85 18.48 -4.36
C ASN A 94 14.67 17.03 -3.87
N LEU A 95 14.75 16.03 -4.74
CA LEU A 95 14.62 14.62 -4.36
C LEU A 95 15.84 14.11 -3.56
N TRP A 96 15.67 12.99 -2.85
CA TRP A 96 16.77 12.29 -2.17
C TRP A 96 17.98 12.05 -3.09
N PRO A 97 19.24 12.27 -2.65
CA PRO A 97 19.64 12.67 -1.30
C PRO A 97 19.71 14.19 -1.09
N LYS A 98 19.28 15.01 -2.05
CA LYS A 98 19.42 16.47 -1.98
C LYS A 98 18.62 17.06 -0.81
N CYS A 99 17.39 16.58 -0.59
CA CYS A 99 16.58 16.96 0.56
C CYS A 99 17.12 16.50 1.92
N CYS A 100 18.14 15.61 2.00
CA CYS A 100 18.68 15.16 3.28
C CYS A 100 19.43 16.24 4.06
N ASN A 101 19.80 17.33 3.38
CA ASN A 101 20.47 18.49 3.98
C ASN A 101 19.56 19.72 4.04
N ALA A 102 18.25 19.55 3.79
CA ALA A 102 17.29 20.62 3.99
C ALA A 102 17.24 20.96 5.50
N PRO A 103 17.37 22.25 5.88
CA PRO A 103 17.37 22.68 7.28
C PRO A 103 16.03 22.41 7.97
#